data_AF-A0A972YP84-F1
#
_entry.id   AF-A0A972YP84-F1
#
_cell.length_a   1.000
_cell.length_b   1.000
_cell.length_c   1.000
_cell.angle_alpha   90.00
_cell.angle_beta   90.00
_cell.angle_gamma   90.00
#
_symmetry.space_group_name_H-M   'P 1'
#
loop_
_entity.id
_entity.type
_entity.pdbx_description
1 polymer ?
#
loop_
_entity_poly.entity_id
_entity_poly.type
_entity_poly.pdbx_seq_one_letter_code
_entity_poly.pdbx_strand_id
1 'polypeptide(L)'
;MNRLIQLSIVFGLLCSVALGEQKPNILVFLVDDLGCGDLGVTGSTFAETPHLDQFAEEATRFTDAYAPAAHCSPSRAAMMTGQYPARLHITTWIGGKKATEYKGLGLPKQKRYLAESAYTMGEDFQAQGYTTANIGKWHAGGNIVPLQKHGFEHVIGYAPGAGPGGVQAW
;
A
#
# COMPACT_ATOMS: atom_id res chain seq x y z
N MET A 1 -47.70 14.92 31.36
CA MET A 1 -46.72 15.73 30.61
C MET A 1 -45.32 15.08 30.49
N ASN A 2 -44.93 14.12 31.34
CA ASN A 2 -43.54 13.59 31.35
C ASN A 2 -43.28 12.35 30.47
N ARG A 3 -44.30 11.58 30.07
CA ARG A 3 -44.09 10.34 29.29
C ARG A 3 -43.64 10.57 27.85
N LEU A 4 -44.10 11.67 27.22
CA LEU A 4 -43.70 12.04 25.86
C LEU A 4 -42.23 12.48 25.83
N ILE A 5 -41.80 13.27 26.82
CA ILE A 5 -40.40 13.71 26.96
C ILE A 5 -39.46 12.50 27.19
N GLN A 6 -39.88 11.54 28.03
CA GLN A 6 -39.11 10.31 28.26
C GLN A 6 -39.02 9.44 26.98
N LEU A 7 -40.10 9.30 26.21
CA LEU A 7 -40.05 8.58 24.93
C LEU A 7 -39.13 9.25 23.91
N SER A 8 -39.15 10.59 23.83
CA SER A 8 -38.29 11.35 22.92
C SER A 8 -36.81 11.23 23.26
N ILE A 9 -36.46 11.22 24.55
CA ILE A 9 -35.07 11.03 25.01
C ILE A 9 -34.59 9.60 24.70
N VAL A 10 -35.41 8.59 24.95
CA VAL A 10 -35.07 7.18 24.63
C VAL A 10 -34.93 6.98 23.13
N PHE A 11 -35.82 7.57 22.32
CA PHE A 11 -35.73 7.50 20.86
C PHE A 11 -34.49 8.21 20.31
N GLY A 12 -34.15 9.39 20.84
CA GLY A 12 -32.93 10.13 20.48
C GLY A 12 -31.64 9.35 20.81
N LEU A 13 -31.58 8.73 21.99
CA LEU A 13 -30.45 7.87 22.38
C LEU A 13 -30.32 6.64 21.46
N LEU A 14 -31.43 6.03 21.06
CA LEU A 14 -31.42 4.89 20.13
C LEU A 14 -30.95 5.27 18.72
N CYS A 15 -31.32 6.45 18.21
CA CYS A 15 -30.85 6.95 16.91
C CYS A 15 -29.36 7.27 16.90
N SER A 16 -28.79 7.82 17.98
CA SER A 16 -27.35 8.09 18.08
C SER A 16 -26.50 6.82 18.15
N VAL A 17 -27.03 5.73 18.72
CA VAL A 17 -26.36 4.42 18.72
C VAL A 17 -26.43 3.74 17.33
N ALA A 18 -27.50 3.99 16.57
CA ALA A 18 -27.67 3.45 15.22
C ALA A 18 -26.83 4.17 14.14
N LEU A 19 -26.46 5.43 14.38
CA LEU A 19 -25.56 6.23 13.52
C LEU A 19 -24.09 6.07 13.92
N GLY A 20 -23.70 4.87 14.38
CA GLY A 20 -22.28 4.53 14.50
C GLY A 20 -21.63 4.70 13.13
N GLU A 21 -20.64 5.57 13.03
CA GLU A 21 -19.93 5.88 11.79
C GLU A 21 -19.37 4.58 11.20
N GLN A 22 -19.96 4.11 10.10
CA GLN A 22 -19.49 2.90 9.42
C GLN A 22 -18.10 3.20 8.85
N LYS A 23 -17.12 2.41 9.26
CA LYS A 23 -15.76 2.49 8.74
C LYS A 23 -15.79 2.27 7.22
N PRO A 24 -15.19 3.16 6.41
CA PRO A 24 -15.18 3.02 4.96
C PRO A 24 -14.31 1.84 4.55
N ASN A 25 -14.64 1.16 3.45
CA ASN A 25 -13.72 0.21 2.85
C ASN A 25 -12.58 0.97 2.16
N ILE A 26 -11.34 0.53 2.39
CA ILE A 26 -10.15 1.17 1.83
C ILE A 26 -9.54 0.22 0.80
N LEU A 27 -9.50 0.64 -0.45
CA LEU A 27 -8.89 -0.09 -1.55
C LEU A 27 -7.73 0.71 -2.13
N VAL A 28 -6.56 0.07 -2.19
CA VAL A 28 -5.33 0.69 -2.68
C VAL A 28 -4.88 -0.01 -3.96
N PHE A 29 -4.99 0.69 -5.08
CA PHE A 29 -4.42 0.24 -6.35
C PHE A 29 -2.99 0.78 -6.48
N LEU A 30 -2.01 -0.13 -6.48
CA LEU A 30 -0.60 0.20 -6.71
C LEU A 30 -0.12 -0.47 -7.99
N VAL A 31 0.04 0.32 -9.04
CA VAL A 31 0.47 -0.14 -10.37
C VAL A 31 2.01 -0.18 -10.42
N ASP A 32 2.56 -1.22 -11.05
CA ASP A 32 4.01 -1.39 -11.21
C ASP A 32 4.47 -0.72 -12.51
N ASP A 33 5.52 0.10 -12.43
CA ASP A 33 6.18 0.76 -13.56
C ASP A 33 5.27 1.63 -14.48
N LEU A 34 4.14 2.15 -13.96
CA LEU A 34 3.28 3.11 -14.66
C LEU A 34 3.89 4.52 -14.61
N GLY A 35 4.21 5.07 -15.78
CA GLY A 35 4.73 6.40 -15.98
C GLY A 35 3.68 7.51 -15.86
N CYS A 36 4.13 8.73 -15.58
CA CYS A 36 3.24 9.89 -15.40
C CYS A 36 2.54 10.36 -16.68
N GLY A 37 2.99 9.89 -17.86
CA GLY A 37 2.40 10.22 -19.16
C GLY A 37 1.69 9.04 -19.82
N ASP A 38 1.50 7.93 -19.10
CA ASP A 38 1.00 6.69 -19.71
C ASP A 38 -0.52 6.66 -19.88
N LEU A 39 -1.28 7.50 -19.17
CA LEU A 39 -2.74 7.51 -19.18
C LEU A 39 -3.31 8.53 -20.17
N GLY A 40 -4.50 8.26 -20.72
CA GLY A 40 -5.23 9.20 -21.58
C GLY A 40 -5.46 10.55 -20.90
N VAL A 41 -5.86 10.56 -19.63
CA VAL A 41 -6.01 11.77 -18.79
C VAL A 41 -4.70 12.53 -18.55
N THR A 42 -3.55 11.89 -18.78
CA THR A 42 -2.21 12.52 -18.74
C THR A 42 -1.70 12.93 -20.13
N GLY A 43 -2.51 12.78 -21.18
CA GLY A 43 -2.18 13.14 -22.55
C GLY A 43 -1.59 12.01 -23.40
N SER A 44 -1.59 10.77 -22.91
CA SER A 44 -1.17 9.61 -23.70
C SER A 44 -2.06 9.44 -24.93
N THR A 45 -1.45 9.26 -26.11
CA THR A 45 -2.16 8.86 -27.34
C THR A 45 -1.92 7.40 -27.70
N PHE A 46 -1.13 6.68 -26.89
CA PHE A 46 -0.73 5.30 -27.15
C PHE A 46 -1.55 4.29 -26.34
N ALA A 47 -1.76 4.55 -25.04
CA ALA A 47 -2.47 3.62 -24.17
C ALA A 47 -3.98 3.89 -24.18
N GLU A 48 -4.77 2.81 -24.19
CA GLU A 48 -6.23 2.89 -24.05
C GLU A 48 -6.63 2.70 -22.59
N THR A 49 -6.98 3.79 -21.91
CA THR A 49 -7.27 3.79 -20.45
C THR A 49 -8.67 4.29 -20.07
N PRO A 50 -9.75 3.96 -20.81
CA PRO A 50 -11.05 4.63 -20.69
C PRO A 50 -11.64 4.57 -19.27
N HIS A 51 -11.46 3.46 -18.54
CA HIS A 51 -11.97 3.34 -17.16
C HIS A 51 -11.17 4.18 -16.16
N LEU A 52 -9.86 4.32 -16.33
CA LEU A 52 -9.04 5.17 -15.46
C LEU A 52 -9.26 6.65 -15.78
N ASP A 53 -9.48 6.98 -17.06
CA ASP A 53 -9.79 8.33 -17.50
C ASP A 53 -11.15 8.78 -16.94
N GLN A 54 -12.18 7.92 -17.02
CA GLN A 54 -13.47 8.19 -16.38
C GLN A 54 -13.33 8.31 -14.86
N PHE A 55 -12.60 7.40 -14.20
CA PHE A 55 -12.40 7.47 -12.76
C PHE A 55 -11.72 8.78 -12.33
N ALA A 56 -10.80 9.30 -13.14
CA ALA A 56 -10.14 10.57 -12.89
C ALA A 56 -11.07 11.80 -13.00
N GLU A 57 -12.20 11.70 -13.70
CA GLU A 57 -13.24 12.75 -13.76
C GLU A 57 -14.15 12.71 -12.52
N GLU A 58 -14.35 11.53 -11.94
CA GLU A 58 -15.22 11.30 -10.78
C GLU A 58 -14.50 11.41 -9.43
N ALA A 59 -13.16 11.41 -9.44
CA ALA A 59 -12.31 11.39 -8.25
C ALA A 59 -11.42 12.63 -8.13
N THR A 60 -10.79 12.80 -6.96
CA THR A 60 -9.72 13.78 -6.80
C THR A 60 -8.44 13.27 -7.45
N ARG A 61 -7.92 14.00 -8.44
CA ARG A 61 -6.66 13.70 -9.12
C ARG A 61 -5.53 14.62 -8.65
N PHE A 62 -4.40 14.03 -8.28
CA PHE A 62 -3.17 14.76 -7.99
C PHE A 62 -2.32 14.87 -9.27
N THR A 63 -1.92 16.09 -9.65
CA THR A 63 -0.95 16.33 -10.74
C THR A 63 0.49 16.19 -10.28
N ASP A 64 0.71 16.37 -8.97
CA ASP A 64 2.03 16.39 -8.33
C ASP A 64 2.07 15.34 -7.22
N ALA A 65 2.20 14.07 -7.60
CA ALA A 65 2.32 12.93 -6.69
C ALA A 65 3.63 12.17 -6.96
N TYR A 66 4.42 11.93 -5.91
CA TYR A 66 5.78 11.39 -6.05
C TYR A 66 5.94 10.06 -5.32
N ALA A 67 6.53 9.08 -6.01
CA ALA A 67 7.02 7.88 -5.36
C ALA A 67 8.22 8.22 -4.45
N PRO A 68 8.37 7.59 -3.28
CA PRO A 68 9.46 7.89 -2.36
C PRO A 68 10.82 7.36 -2.84
N ALA A 69 10.85 6.55 -3.90
CA ALA A 69 12.05 6.13 -4.62
C ALA A 69 11.74 5.80 -6.10
N ALA A 70 12.80 5.75 -6.92
CA ALA A 70 12.71 5.36 -8.33
C ALA A 70 12.64 3.83 -8.57
N HIS A 71 12.55 3.03 -7.50
CA HIS A 71 12.55 1.57 -7.59
C HIS A 71 11.40 0.96 -6.79
N CYS A 72 10.89 -0.18 -7.27
CA CYS A 72 9.79 -0.93 -6.68
C CYS A 72 9.95 -1.26 -5.18
N SER A 73 11.03 -1.95 -4.78
CA SER A 73 11.23 -2.35 -3.37
C SER A 73 11.28 -1.20 -2.36
N PRO A 74 12.12 -0.16 -2.55
CA PRO A 74 12.15 0.97 -1.63
C PRO A 74 10.81 1.72 -1.62
N SER A 75 10.16 1.85 -2.77
CA SER A 75 8.86 2.55 -2.85
C SER A 75 7.74 1.83 -2.12
N ARG A 76 7.64 0.50 -2.29
CA ARG A 76 6.65 -0.33 -1.59
C ARG A 76 6.91 -0.35 -0.09
N ALA A 77 8.16 -0.51 0.35
CA ALA A 77 8.50 -0.50 1.78
C ALA A 77 8.20 0.85 2.45
N ALA A 78 8.49 1.96 1.76
CA ALA A 78 8.19 3.30 2.25
C ALA A 78 6.68 3.58 2.31
N MET A 79 5.93 3.18 1.29
CA MET A 79 4.47 3.30 1.27
C MET A 79 3.81 2.54 2.43
N MET A 80 4.27 1.32 2.70
CA MET A 80 3.70 0.49 3.77
C MET A 80 3.97 1.04 5.16
N THR A 81 5.10 1.73 5.37
CA THR A 81 5.55 2.15 6.71
C THR A 81 5.43 3.65 6.97
N GLY A 82 5.20 4.46 5.92
CA GLY A 82 5.31 5.91 6.00
C GLY A 82 6.73 6.43 6.24
N GLN A 83 7.76 5.58 6.10
CA GLN A 83 9.15 5.94 6.37
C GLN A 83 9.97 6.09 5.09
N TYR A 84 10.90 7.06 5.07
CA TYR A 84 11.83 7.17 3.96
C TYR A 84 12.67 5.90 3.76
N PRO A 85 12.94 5.48 2.51
CA PRO A 85 13.78 4.32 2.17
C PRO A 85 15.11 4.25 2.94
N ALA A 86 15.73 5.41 3.18
CA ALA A 86 16.98 5.52 3.93
C ALA A 86 16.87 5.06 5.39
N ARG A 87 15.74 5.33 6.07
CA ARG A 87 15.49 4.89 7.46
C ARG A 87 15.28 3.37 7.54
N LEU A 88 14.70 2.81 6.49
CA LEU A 88 14.48 1.36 6.37
C LEU A 88 15.75 0.61 5.94
N HIS A 89 16.77 1.34 5.46
CA HIS A 89 17.94 0.78 4.77
C HIS A 89 17.58 -0.09 3.55
N ILE A 90 16.47 0.21 2.89
CA ILE A 90 16.07 -0.40 1.62
C ILE A 90 16.06 0.75 0.62
N THR A 91 17.15 0.97 -0.12
CA THR A 91 17.31 2.15 -1.01
C THR A 91 17.52 1.78 -2.47
N THR A 92 17.47 0.50 -2.81
CA THR A 92 17.51 -0.03 -4.17
C THR A 92 16.65 -1.28 -4.29
N TRP A 93 16.37 -1.73 -5.51
CA TRP A 93 15.51 -2.88 -5.74
C TRP A 93 16.11 -4.16 -5.11
N ILE A 94 15.25 -4.91 -4.41
CA ILE A 94 15.63 -6.18 -3.79
C ILE A 94 15.73 -7.21 -4.91
N GLY A 95 16.93 -7.76 -5.06
CA GLY A 95 17.24 -8.74 -6.09
C GLY A 95 18.35 -8.31 -7.04
N GLY A 96 18.72 -7.02 -7.02
CA GLY A 96 19.91 -6.51 -7.68
C GLY A 96 21.22 -6.96 -7.03
N LYS A 97 22.31 -6.47 -7.63
CA LYS A 97 23.68 -6.66 -7.12
C LYS A 97 23.76 -6.25 -5.65
N LYS A 98 24.43 -7.04 -4.84
CA LYS A 98 24.79 -6.69 -3.46
C LYS A 98 25.66 -5.45 -3.47
N ALA A 99 25.61 -4.66 -2.41
CA ALA A 99 26.50 -3.52 -2.20
C ALA A 99 27.98 -3.89 -2.40
N THR A 100 28.39 -5.10 -1.98
CA THR A 100 29.74 -5.65 -2.13
C THR A 100 30.14 -5.94 -3.59
N GLU A 101 29.18 -6.03 -4.50
CA GLU A 101 29.42 -6.31 -5.92
C GLU A 101 29.64 -5.03 -6.75
N TYR A 102 29.43 -3.85 -6.16
CA TYR A 102 29.75 -2.57 -6.78
C TYR A 102 31.21 -2.21 -6.47
N LYS A 103 32.08 -2.34 -7.48
CA LYS A 103 33.50 -1.95 -7.36
C LYS A 103 33.62 -0.44 -7.17
N GLY A 104 34.30 -0.01 -6.11
CA GLY A 104 34.68 1.39 -5.89
C GLY A 104 33.58 2.31 -5.34
N LEU A 105 32.35 1.82 -5.16
CA LEU A 105 31.27 2.58 -4.52
C LEU A 105 31.01 1.99 -3.13
N GLY A 106 31.32 2.75 -2.09
CA GLY A 106 30.97 2.41 -0.70
C GLY A 106 29.47 2.53 -0.48
N LEU A 107 28.68 1.64 -1.08
CA LEU A 107 27.24 1.67 -0.92
C LEU A 107 26.87 1.40 0.55
N PRO A 108 25.96 2.20 1.13
CA PRO A 108 25.51 1.98 2.50
C PRO A 108 24.87 0.60 2.62
N LYS A 109 25.01 -0.03 3.79
CA LYS A 109 24.42 -1.35 4.07
C LYS A 109 22.94 -1.35 3.68
N GLN A 110 22.57 -2.30 2.81
CA GLN A 110 21.20 -2.48 2.32
C GLN A 110 20.57 -3.69 2.99
N LYS A 111 19.39 -3.51 3.59
CA LYS A 111 18.50 -4.60 3.95
C LYS A 111 17.85 -5.16 2.68
N ARG A 112 17.68 -6.48 2.66
CA ARG A 112 17.04 -7.21 1.54
C ARG A 112 15.59 -7.59 1.83
N TYR A 113 15.03 -7.08 2.92
CA TYR A 113 13.67 -7.29 3.36
C TYR A 113 13.28 -6.22 4.37
N LEU A 114 11.97 -5.95 4.44
CA LEU A 114 11.35 -5.17 5.50
C LEU A 114 11.39 -6.02 6.77
N ALA A 115 11.97 -5.47 7.84
CA ALA A 115 12.10 -6.18 9.09
C ALA A 115 10.70 -6.41 9.71
N GLU A 116 10.48 -7.57 10.34
CA GLU A 116 9.22 -7.88 11.05
C GLU A 116 8.85 -6.80 12.08
N SER A 117 9.85 -6.12 12.68
CA SER A 117 9.63 -5.03 13.63
C SER A 117 9.20 -3.70 12.98
N ALA A 118 9.13 -3.60 11.66
CA ALA A 118 8.71 -2.39 10.97
C ALA A 118 7.18 -2.36 10.92
N TYR A 119 6.59 -1.43 11.68
CA TYR A 119 5.15 -1.24 11.72
C TYR A 119 4.62 -0.74 10.37
N THR A 120 3.57 -1.39 9.88
CA THR A 120 2.98 -1.14 8.56
C THR A 120 1.52 -0.67 8.66
N MET A 121 1.02 -0.08 7.59
CA MET A 121 -0.40 0.26 7.43
C MET A 121 -1.31 -0.97 7.56
N GLY A 122 -0.83 -2.17 7.19
CA GLY A 122 -1.58 -3.41 7.36
C GLY A 122 -1.83 -3.71 8.84
N GLU A 123 -0.79 -3.63 9.68
CA GLU A 123 -0.91 -3.78 11.13
C GLU A 123 -1.83 -2.71 11.73
N ASP A 124 -1.73 -1.47 11.25
CA ASP A 124 -2.59 -0.38 11.71
C ASP A 124 -4.07 -0.60 11.40
N PHE A 125 -4.39 -0.98 10.16
CA PHE A 125 -5.77 -1.31 9.80
C PHE A 125 -6.27 -2.54 10.54
N GLN A 126 -5.45 -3.57 10.72
CA GLN A 126 -5.83 -4.75 11.49
C GLN A 126 -6.12 -4.39 12.96
N ALA A 127 -5.29 -3.55 13.60
CA ALA A 127 -5.52 -3.07 14.97
C ALA A 127 -6.82 -2.27 15.09
N GLN A 128 -7.25 -1.62 14.01
CA GLN A 128 -8.53 -0.92 13.91
C GLN A 128 -9.70 -1.85 13.53
N GLY A 129 -9.50 -3.17 13.43
CA GLY A 129 -10.56 -4.15 13.17
C GLY A 129 -10.97 -4.27 11.70
N TYR A 130 -10.12 -3.84 10.76
CA TYR A 130 -10.31 -4.13 9.35
C TYR A 130 -9.85 -5.56 9.02
N THR A 131 -10.57 -6.23 8.13
CA THR A 131 -10.04 -7.40 7.41
C THR A 131 -9.11 -6.91 6.31
N THR A 132 -7.87 -7.39 6.30
CA THR A 132 -6.82 -6.88 5.43
C THR A 132 -6.39 -7.93 4.41
N ALA A 133 -6.16 -7.49 3.17
CA ALA A 133 -5.67 -8.35 2.10
C ALA A 133 -4.54 -7.68 1.32
N ASN A 134 -3.49 -8.45 1.01
CA ASN A 134 -2.50 -8.10 0.01
C ASN A 134 -2.69 -8.98 -1.23
N ILE A 135 -2.94 -8.38 -2.37
CA ILE A 135 -3.17 -9.09 -3.63
C ILE A 135 -2.10 -8.63 -4.63
N GLY A 136 -1.27 -9.58 -5.08
CA GLY A 136 -0.20 -9.34 -6.04
C GLY A 136 1.18 -9.16 -5.38
N LYS A 137 1.92 -8.15 -5.84
CA LYS A 137 3.37 -8.00 -5.60
C LYS A 137 3.68 -7.28 -4.29
N TRP A 138 4.40 -7.96 -3.39
CA TRP A 138 4.93 -7.35 -2.16
C TRP A 138 6.27 -6.62 -2.38
N HIS A 139 7.26 -7.32 -2.93
CA HIS A 139 8.62 -6.86 -3.25
C HIS A 139 9.38 -6.09 -2.15
N ALA A 140 9.03 -6.28 -0.87
CA ALA A 140 9.76 -5.77 0.28
C ALA A 140 10.36 -6.90 1.15
N GLY A 141 10.86 -7.98 0.53
CA GLY A 141 11.60 -9.02 1.27
C GLY A 141 11.42 -10.48 0.86
N GLY A 142 10.60 -10.77 -0.15
CA GLY A 142 10.21 -12.15 -0.45
C GLY A 142 9.67 -12.84 0.81
N ASN A 143 9.83 -14.17 0.90
CA ASN A 143 9.24 -14.99 1.99
C ASN A 143 9.96 -14.90 3.33
N ILE A 144 10.86 -13.93 3.53
CA ILE A 144 11.66 -13.84 4.75
C ILE A 144 10.75 -13.51 5.95
N VAL A 145 9.81 -12.59 5.77
CA VAL A 145 8.79 -12.25 6.77
C VAL A 145 7.42 -12.49 6.13
N PRO A 146 6.58 -13.38 6.69
CA PRO A 146 5.22 -13.56 6.19
C PRO A 146 4.43 -12.24 6.25
N LEU A 147 3.65 -11.93 5.22
CA LEU A 147 2.86 -10.69 5.17
C LEU A 147 1.80 -10.61 6.30
N GLN A 148 1.41 -11.75 6.87
CA GLN A 148 0.58 -11.79 8.07
C GLN A 148 1.24 -11.10 9.27
N LYS A 149 2.57 -11.09 9.35
CA LYS A 149 3.32 -10.33 10.36
C LYS A 149 3.35 -8.83 10.08
N HIS A 150 3.01 -8.43 8.86
CA HIS A 150 2.77 -7.04 8.45
C HIS A 150 1.27 -6.73 8.34
N GLY A 151 0.44 -7.47 9.09
CA GLY A 151 -0.98 -7.19 9.24
C GLY A 151 -1.83 -7.42 7.99
N PHE A 152 -1.43 -8.32 7.09
CA PHE A 152 -2.28 -8.80 5.99
C PHE A 152 -2.79 -10.21 6.25
N GLU A 153 -4.06 -10.34 6.61
CA GLU A 153 -4.71 -11.63 6.90
C GLU A 153 -4.75 -12.52 5.64
N HIS A 154 -5.22 -11.95 4.53
CA HIS A 154 -5.32 -12.65 3.26
C HIS A 154 -4.19 -12.23 2.32
N VAL A 155 -3.54 -13.20 1.69
CA VAL A 155 -2.45 -12.95 0.75
C VAL A 155 -2.69 -13.77 -0.50
N ILE A 156 -2.91 -13.11 -1.63
CA ILE A 156 -3.25 -13.73 -2.92
C ILE A 156 -2.24 -13.32 -3.98
N GLY A 157 -1.85 -14.25 -4.85
CA GLY A 157 -0.91 -13.98 -5.93
C GLY A 157 0.54 -13.85 -5.47
N TYR A 158 0.82 -13.98 -4.18
CA TYR A 158 2.17 -14.01 -3.63
C TYR A 158 2.87 -15.33 -3.95
N ALA A 159 3.78 -15.36 -4.93
CA ALA A 159 4.49 -16.57 -5.33
C ALA A 159 5.63 -16.91 -4.34
N PRO A 160 5.56 -18.03 -3.60
CA PRO A 160 6.65 -18.44 -2.75
C PRO A 160 7.83 -18.92 -3.59
N GLY A 161 8.98 -18.28 -3.43
CA GLY A 161 10.24 -18.71 -4.07
C GLY A 161 10.66 -17.91 -5.29
N ALA A 162 9.87 -16.92 -5.72
CA ALA A 162 10.37 -16.03 -6.75
C ALA A 162 11.29 -15.00 -6.06
N GLY A 163 12.60 -15.23 -6.25
CA GLY A 163 13.69 -14.46 -5.66
C GLY A 163 13.67 -12.99 -6.13
N PRO A 164 14.69 -12.47 -6.81
CA PRO A 164 14.62 -11.16 -7.49
C PRO A 164 13.46 -10.91 -8.47
N GLY A 165 12.42 -11.77 -8.52
CA GLY A 165 11.34 -11.77 -9.51
C GLY A 165 10.02 -12.36 -9.00
N GLY A 166 9.74 -12.22 -7.69
CA GLY A 166 8.49 -12.54 -6.98
C GLY A 166 7.19 -12.10 -7.61
N VAL A 167 6.59 -12.92 -8.49
CA VAL A 167 5.52 -12.55 -9.44
C VAL A 167 6.03 -11.50 -10.43
N GLN A 168 6.63 -11.96 -11.52
CA GLN A 168 6.56 -11.21 -12.78
C GLN A 168 5.10 -11.28 -13.24
N ALA A 169 4.29 -10.33 -12.76
CA ALA A 169 3.24 -9.85 -13.64
C ALA A 169 3.98 -9.33 -14.87
N TRP A 170 3.84 -10.06 -15.98
CA TRP A 170 4.18 -9.55 -17.29
C TRP A 170 3.29 -8.35 -17.59
#